data_AF-A0A2V8BC79-F1
#
_entry.id   AF-A0A2V8BC79-F1
#
_cell.length_a   1.000
_cell.length_b   1.000
_cell.length_c   1.000
_cell.angle_alpha   90.00
_cell.angle_beta   90.00
_cell.angle_gamma   90.00
#
_symmetry.space_group_name_H-M   'P 1'
#
loop_
_entity.id
_entity.type
_entity.pdbx_description
1 polymer ?
#
loop_
_entity_poly.entity_id
_entity_poly.type
_entity_poly.pdbx_seq_one_letter_code
_entity_poly.pdbx_strand_id
1 'polypeptide(L)' 'MARGFESKDVEYQQAEAERAKNLGPELSVDERNAQAKRRTIELALARATADLASARSPAHREMLQQAIATLEAQLNG' A
#
# COMPACT_ATOMS: atom_id res chain seq x y z
N MET A 1 26.76 -17.12 41.22
CA MET A 1 25.55 -17.53 40.46
C MET A 1 24.72 -16.30 40.11
N ALA A 2 25.11 -15.56 39.07
CA ALA A 2 24.21 -14.63 38.38
C ALA A 2 24.07 -15.21 36.97
N ARG A 3 22.83 -15.55 36.63
CA ARG A 3 22.46 -16.48 35.57
C ARG A 3 22.67 -15.81 34.21
N GLY A 4 23.45 -16.44 33.34
CA GLY A 4 23.45 -16.14 31.92
C GLY A 4 22.09 -16.52 31.34
N PHE A 5 21.30 -15.52 30.95
CA PHE A 5 19.99 -15.72 30.33
C PHE A 5 19.66 -14.59 29.33
N GLU A 6 20.62 -14.16 28.52
CA GLU A 6 20.36 -13.14 27.48
C GLU A 6 21.07 -13.45 26.17
N SER A 7 21.11 -14.72 25.76
CA SER A 7 21.70 -15.08 24.45
C SER A 7 20.92 -16.16 23.70
N LYS A 8 19.67 -16.43 24.08
CA LYS A 8 18.85 -17.48 23.44
C LYS A 8 17.65 -16.95 22.65
N ASP A 9 17.45 -15.64 22.58
CA ASP A 9 16.30 -15.05 21.91
C ASP A 9 16.54 -14.73 20.43
N VAL A 10 17.80 -14.77 19.95
CA VAL A 10 18.12 -14.44 18.55
C VAL A 10 17.95 -15.66 17.62
N GLU A 11 18.18 -16.88 18.09
CA GLU A 11 17.96 -18.09 17.28
C GLU A 11 16.47 -18.38 17.04
N TYR A 12 15.59 -17.97 17.96
CA TYR A 12 14.15 -18.19 17.81
C TYR A 12 13.54 -17.34 16.68
N GLN A 13 14.09 -16.15 16.42
CA GLN A 13 13.58 -15.30 15.33
C GLN A 13 13.91 -15.86 13.95
N GLN A 14 15.03 -16.58 13.81
CA GLN A 14 15.39 -17.23 12.54
C GLN A 14 14.53 -18.47 12.27
N ALA A 15 14.22 -19.26 13.31
CA ALA A 15 13.37 -20.44 13.18
C ALA A 15 11.89 -20.12 12.87
N GLU A 16 11.39 -18.95 13.29
CA GLU A 16 10.05 -18.44 12.92
C GLU A 16 10.04 -17.84 11.50
N ALA A 17 11.14 -17.20 11.07
CA ALA A 17 11.27 -16.67 9.70
C ALA A 17 11.27 -17.78 8.65
N GLU A 18 11.80 -18.97 8.96
CA GLU A 18 11.69 -20.13 8.07
C GLU A 18 10.31 -20.78 8.09
N ARG A 19 9.59 -20.73 9.21
CA ARG A 19 8.26 -21.35 9.36
C ARG A 19 7.12 -20.52 8.74
N ALA A 20 7.32 -19.20 8.60
CA ALA A 20 6.37 -18.31 7.95
C ALA A 20 6.33 -18.43 6.40
N LYS A 21 7.11 -19.33 5.80
CA LYS A 21 7.15 -19.57 4.34
C LYS A 21 5.90 -20.27 3.76
N ASN A 22 4.88 -20.55 4.57
CA ASN A 22 3.64 -21.21 4.13
C ASN A 22 2.43 -20.25 4.11
N LEU A 23 2.57 -19.07 3.49
CA LEU A 23 1.48 -18.11 3.33
C LEU A 23 1.40 -17.62 1.87
N GLY A 24 0.89 -18.49 0.98
CA GLY A 24 0.59 -18.16 -0.41
C GLY A 24 1.82 -17.98 -1.31
N PRO A 25 1.63 -17.91 -2.64
CA PRO A 25 2.73 -17.62 -3.56
C PRO A 25 3.37 -16.29 -3.17
N GLU A 26 4.69 -16.31 -2.99
CA GLU A 26 5.49 -15.13 -2.68
C GLU A 26 5.31 -14.14 -3.84
N LEU A 27 4.54 -13.07 -3.61
CA LEU A 27 4.31 -12.05 -4.63
C LEU A 27 5.66 -11.59 -5.15
N SER A 28 5.87 -11.77 -6.45
CA SER A 28 7.08 -11.35 -7.12
C SER A 28 7.29 -9.85 -6.87
N VAL A 29 8.53 -9.39 -6.97
CA VAL A 29 8.83 -7.96 -6.82
C VAL A 29 7.96 -7.11 -7.76
N ASP A 30 7.68 -7.62 -8.96
CA ASP A 30 6.83 -6.96 -9.95
C ASP A 30 5.36 -6.92 -9.53
N GLU A 31 4.84 -8.00 -8.94
CA GLU A 31 3.47 -8.06 -8.42
C GLU A 31 3.28 -7.10 -7.23
N ARG A 32 4.27 -7.03 -6.32
CA ARG A 32 4.28 -6.06 -5.22
C ARG A 32 4.32 -4.62 -5.74
N ASN A 33 5.15 -4.34 -6.74
CA ASN A 33 5.23 -3.03 -7.35
C ASN A 33 3.92 -2.64 -8.04
N ALA A 34 3.27 -3.57 -8.74
CA ALA A 34 1.98 -3.36 -9.37
C ALA A 34 0.89 -3.05 -8.32
N GLN A 35 0.84 -3.81 -7.23
CA GLN A 35 -0.10 -3.56 -6.13
C GLN A 35 0.17 -2.21 -5.43
N ALA A 36 1.43 -1.87 -5.18
CA ALA A 36 1.80 -0.59 -4.57
C ALA A 36 1.40 0.61 -5.46
N LYS A 37 1.61 0.49 -6.78
CA LYS A 37 1.15 1.49 -7.76
C LYS A 37 -0.36 1.64 -7.73
N ARG A 38 -1.09 0.51 -7.82
CA ARG A 38 -2.56 0.51 -7.77
C ARG A 38 -3.08 1.18 -6.50
N ARG A 39 -2.55 0.81 -5.33
CA ARG A 39 -2.92 1.39 -4.04
C ARG A 39 -2.64 2.90 -3.99
N THR A 40 -1.55 3.36 -4.59
CA THR A 40 -1.23 4.79 -4.68
C THR A 40 -2.28 5.54 -5.50
N ILE A 41 -2.70 4.98 -6.63
CA ILE A 41 -3.75 5.56 -7.48
C ILE A 41 -5.09 5.58 -6.75
N GLU A 42 -5.47 4.50 -6.06
CA GLU A 42 -6.69 4.43 -5.26
C GLU A 42 -6.72 5.49 -4.15
N LEU A 43 -5.60 5.72 -3.46
CA LEU A 43 -5.49 6.78 -2.45
C LEU A 43 -5.64 8.17 -3.06
N ALA A 44 -5.02 8.42 -4.22
CA ALA A 44 -5.15 9.67 -4.94
C ALA A 44 -6.60 9.92 -5.40
N LEU A 45 -7.28 8.88 -5.89
CA LEU A 45 -8.68 8.93 -6.30
C LEU A 45 -9.62 9.27 -5.13
N ALA A 46 -9.41 8.62 -3.98
CA ALA A 46 -10.16 8.89 -2.76
C ALA A 46 -9.95 10.36 -2.31
N ARG A 47 -8.71 10.85 -2.37
CA ARG A 47 -8.40 12.24 -2.03
C ARG A 47 -9.07 13.24 -2.96
N ALA A 48 -8.96 13.05 -4.28
CA ALA A 48 -9.55 13.95 -5.27
C ALA A 48 -11.08 14.01 -5.16
N THR A 49 -11.71 12.86 -4.89
CA THR A 49 -13.16 12.78 -4.64
C THR A 49 -13.58 13.56 -3.39
N ALA A 50 -12.83 13.43 -2.30
CA ALA A 50 -13.07 14.20 -1.08
C ALA A 50 -12.88 15.71 -1.29
N ASP A 51 -11.83 16.10 -2.02
CA ASP A 51 -11.60 17.50 -2.36
C ASP A 51 -12.74 18.05 -3.25
N LEU A 52 -13.24 17.26 -4.21
CA LEU A 52 -14.34 17.66 -5.10
C LEU A 52 -15.65 17.90 -4.33
N ALA A 53 -15.93 17.05 -3.32
CA ALA A 53 -17.10 17.22 -2.46
C ALA A 53 -17.07 18.55 -1.69
N SER A 54 -15.88 19.05 -1.32
CA SER A 54 -15.71 20.32 -0.62
C SER A 54 -15.46 21.53 -1.53
N ALA A 55 -15.17 21.31 -2.81
CA ALA A 55 -14.75 22.35 -3.74
C ALA A 55 -15.91 23.31 -4.10
N ARG A 56 -15.67 24.60 -3.89
CA ARG A 56 -16.65 25.69 -4.12
C ARG A 56 -16.46 26.44 -5.44
N SER A 57 -15.22 26.46 -5.97
CA SER A 57 -14.91 27.12 -7.23
C SER A 57 -15.24 26.21 -8.43
N PRO A 58 -15.98 26.68 -9.45
CA PRO A 58 -16.27 25.89 -10.65
C PRO A 58 -15.01 25.37 -11.34
N ALA A 59 -14.01 26.23 -11.54
CA ALA A 59 -12.74 25.84 -12.17
C ALA A 59 -11.99 24.76 -11.38
N HIS A 60 -12.02 24.83 -10.04
CA HIS A 60 -11.39 23.81 -9.20
C HIS A 60 -12.14 22.46 -9.28
N ARG A 61 -13.47 22.49 -9.36
CA ARG A 61 -14.30 21.29 -9.53
C ARG A 61 -14.01 20.62 -10.87
N GLU A 62 -13.92 21.38 -11.95
CA GLU A 62 -13.59 20.86 -13.28
C GLU A 62 -12.21 20.19 -13.29
N MET A 63 -11.20 20.84 -12.69
CA MET A 63 -9.86 20.28 -12.55
C MET A 63 -9.88 18.94 -11.78
N LEU A 64 -10.61 18.87 -10.67
CA LEU A 64 -10.72 17.64 -9.86
C LEU A 64 -11.47 16.53 -10.60
N GLN A 65 -12.51 16.86 -11.38
CA GLN A 65 -13.23 15.89 -12.21
C GLN A 65 -12.32 15.30 -13.29
N GLN A 66 -11.51 16.12 -13.95
CA GLN A 66 -10.52 15.65 -14.93
C GLN A 66 -9.46 14.75 -14.29
N ALA A 67 -8.97 15.13 -13.10
CA ALA A 67 -8.03 14.33 -12.33
C ALA A 67 -8.62 12.96 -11.94
N ILE A 68 -9.87 12.93 -11.46
CA ILE A 68 -10.59 11.70 -11.12
C ILE A 68 -10.71 10.79 -12.36
N ALA A 69 -11.18 11.31 -13.49
CA ALA A 69 -11.32 10.52 -14.72
C ALA A 69 -9.98 9.92 -15.18
N THR A 70 -8.89 10.68 -15.03
CA THR A 70 -7.53 10.20 -15.34
C THR A 70 -7.08 9.07 -14.41
N LEU A 71 -7.35 9.19 -13.12
CA LEU A 71 -7.00 8.17 -12.12
C LEU A 71 -7.83 6.89 -12.30
N GLU A 72 -9.12 7.02 -12.62
CA GLU A 72 -9.99 5.88 -12.93
C GLU A 72 -9.54 5.14 -14.20
N ALA A 73 -9.12 5.87 -15.24
CA ALA A 73 -8.55 5.27 -16.43
C ALA A 73 -7.28 4.46 -16.13
N GLN A 74 -6.43 4.92 -15.21
CA GLN A 74 -5.22 4.20 -14.79
C GLN A 74 -5.50 2.95 -13.94
N LEU A 75 -6.68 2.85 -13.31
CA LEU A 75 -7.07 1.66 -12.54
C LEU A 75 -7.74 0.58 -13.41
N ASN A 76 -8.32 1.00 -14.53
CA ASN A 76 -9.07 0.15 -15.46
C ASN A 76 -8.24 -0.31 -16.67
N GLY A 77 -7.09 0.31 -16.93
CA GLY A 77 -6.13 -0.09 -17.96
C GLY A 77 -4.98 -0.92 -17.40
#